data_AF-A0A654BGC3-F1
#
_entry.id   AF-A0A654BGC3-F1
#
_cell.length_a   1.000
_cell.length_b   1.000
_cell.length_c   1.000
_cell.angle_alpha   90.00
_cell.angle_beta   90.00
_cell.angle_gamma   90.00
#
_symmetry.space_group_name_H-M   'P 1'
#
loop_
_entity.id
_entity.type
_entity.pdbx_description
1 polymer ?
#
loop_
_entity_poly.entity_id
_entity_poly.type
_entity_poly.pdbx_seq_one_letter_code
_entity_poly.pdbx_strand_id
1 'polypeptide(L)'
;MHNPSATLLIIDDDDVVRASLAAYLDDSGFKVLQAPNGPRGVELFDAEHPDLVICDLRMPQMDGLELIRLISERQADLPVIVVSGAGVMSDAVEALRLGAADYLIKPLEDLAMLEHSVRRALDRSRLRMENRRYREQLETANRDLQASLHLLQEDQDAGRQVQMNMLPVTPCSLDEFQFAHQIIPSLYLSGDFVDYFRVDEHRIGFYLADVSGHGASSAFVTVLLKFMTTRLLYESRRGRALRAFKPSEVLDHINRGLINCKLGKHVTMLGGVIDQERNVLHYSIGGHLPMPVLYANGAARYLEGKGLPVGLFVEATYENYDIELPESFSLTLLSDGILDLLPGETLKDKEAGLPGLIREAGGTLVGLQRVLGLADLEDMPDDIALLVLSRNLA
;
A
#
# COMPACT_ATOMS: atom_id res chain seq x y z
N MET A 1 30.88 4.92 26.45
CA MET A 1 29.89 5.15 27.51
C MET A 1 30.02 3.98 28.47
N HIS A 2 30.44 4.23 29.71
CA HIS A 2 30.51 3.18 30.74
C HIS A 2 29.10 2.58 30.88
N ASN A 3 28.96 1.27 30.63
CA ASN A 3 27.73 0.55 30.91
C ASN A 3 27.41 0.75 32.41
N PRO A 4 26.13 0.90 32.81
CA PRO A 4 25.79 0.76 34.22
C PRO A 4 26.37 -0.57 34.72
N SER A 5 27.09 -0.52 35.84
CA SER A 5 27.76 -1.68 36.43
C SER A 5 26.73 -2.78 36.68
N ALA A 6 26.81 -3.89 35.94
CA ALA A 6 25.89 -5.02 36.16
C ALA A 6 26.01 -5.49 37.61
N THR A 7 24.89 -5.87 38.22
CA THR A 7 24.86 -6.32 39.60
C THR A 7 25.03 -7.84 39.64
N LEU A 8 26.09 -8.31 40.30
CA LEU A 8 26.40 -9.73 40.45
C LEU A 8 26.07 -10.18 41.88
N LEU A 9 25.48 -11.35 42.05
CA LEU A 9 25.29 -11.97 43.35
C LEU A 9 26.20 -13.19 43.49
N ILE A 10 27.14 -13.13 44.45
CA ILE A 10 28.05 -14.23 44.77
C ILE A 10 27.56 -14.96 46.01
N ILE A 11 27.36 -16.27 45.89
CA ILE A 11 26.87 -17.14 46.95
C ILE A 11 27.91 -18.24 47.19
N ASP A 12 28.63 -18.17 48.29
CA ASP A 12 29.72 -19.08 48.61
C ASP A 12 29.86 -19.15 50.14
N ASP A 13 30.01 -20.34 50.73
CA ASP A 13 30.12 -20.51 52.18
C ASP A 13 31.55 -20.26 52.69
N ASP A 14 32.55 -20.24 51.81
CA ASP A 14 33.92 -19.87 52.14
C ASP A 14 34.08 -18.34 52.08
N ASP A 15 34.19 -17.72 53.27
CA ASP A 15 34.37 -16.27 53.42
C ASP A 15 35.59 -15.71 52.68
N VAL A 16 36.69 -16.47 52.61
CA VAL A 16 37.95 -16.03 51.98
C VAL A 16 37.79 -16.04 50.47
N VAL A 17 37.25 -17.13 49.92
CA VAL A 17 36.98 -17.24 48.48
C VAL A 17 35.95 -16.20 48.05
N ARG A 18 34.84 -16.07 48.77
CA ARG A 18 33.79 -15.09 48.48
C ARG A 18 34.31 -13.65 48.47
N ALA A 19 35.09 -13.26 49.48
CA ALA A 19 35.66 -11.92 49.56
C ALA A 19 36.67 -11.65 48.43
N SER A 20 37.48 -12.65 48.06
CA SER A 20 38.44 -12.55 46.96
C SER A 20 37.75 -12.37 45.60
N LEU A 21 36.71 -13.16 45.32
CA LEU A 21 35.93 -13.05 44.08
C LEU A 21 35.20 -11.71 44.01
N ALA A 22 34.63 -11.27 45.14
CA ALA A 22 33.94 -10.00 45.22
C ALA A 22 34.87 -8.82 44.96
N ALA A 23 36.04 -8.78 45.60
CA ALA A 23 37.01 -7.69 45.40
C ALA A 23 37.45 -7.59 43.94
N TYR A 24 37.77 -8.72 43.30
CA TYR A 24 38.20 -8.73 41.90
C TYR A 24 37.11 -8.28 40.92
N LEU A 25 35.87 -8.73 41.10
CA LEU A 25 34.76 -8.35 40.22
C LEU A 25 34.31 -6.89 40.46
N ASP A 26 34.41 -6.39 41.70
CA ASP A 26 34.16 -4.98 42.03
C ASP A 26 35.21 -4.08 41.37
N ASP A 27 36.50 -4.43 41.45
CA ASP A 27 37.60 -3.74 40.74
C ASP A 27 37.44 -3.80 39.20
N SER A 28 36.76 -4.83 38.69
CA SER A 28 36.45 -5.00 37.26
C SER A 28 35.23 -4.17 36.81
N GLY A 29 34.60 -3.42 37.72
CA GLY A 29 33.50 -2.48 37.44
C GLY A 29 32.09 -3.07 37.57
N PHE A 30 31.93 -4.20 38.26
CA PHE A 30 30.62 -4.79 38.58
C PHE A 30 30.17 -4.41 39.99
N LYS A 31 28.85 -4.30 40.23
CA LYS A 31 28.34 -4.13 41.60
C LYS A 31 28.17 -5.52 42.22
N VAL A 32 28.90 -5.84 43.29
CA VAL A 32 28.86 -7.19 43.88
C VAL A 32 28.02 -7.24 45.16
N LEU A 33 27.05 -8.15 45.18
CA LEU A 33 26.32 -8.59 46.36
C LEU A 33 26.89 -9.92 46.84
N GLN A 34 27.02 -10.10 48.15
CA GLN A 34 27.60 -11.31 48.74
C GLN A 34 26.59 -12.00 49.65
N ALA A 35 26.48 -13.33 49.54
CA ALA A 35 25.69 -14.17 50.42
C ALA A 35 26.52 -15.35 50.94
N PRO A 36 26.51 -15.63 52.26
CA PRO A 36 27.29 -16.72 52.84
C PRO A 36 26.64 -18.10 52.70
N ASN A 37 25.40 -18.19 52.20
CA ASN A 37 24.67 -19.45 52.01
C ASN A 37 23.50 -19.25 51.05
N GLY A 38 22.94 -20.36 50.58
CA GLY A 38 21.81 -20.38 49.66
C GLY A 38 20.59 -19.59 50.14
N PRO A 39 20.07 -19.77 51.37
CA PRO A 39 18.90 -19.03 51.85
C PRO A 39 19.08 -17.51 51.81
N ARG A 40 20.23 -17.00 52.28
CA ARG A 40 20.53 -15.57 52.21
C ARG A 40 20.71 -15.09 50.76
N GLY A 41 21.24 -15.95 49.89
CA GLY A 41 21.33 -15.70 48.47
C GLY A 41 19.97 -15.52 47.80
N VAL A 42 18.99 -16.36 48.13
CA VAL A 42 17.61 -16.23 47.63
C VAL A 42 16.95 -14.95 48.12
N GLU A 43 17.13 -14.58 49.40
CA GLU A 43 16.64 -13.30 49.92
C GLU A 43 17.19 -12.09 49.15
N LEU A 44 18.50 -12.10 48.86
CA LEU A 44 19.14 -11.03 48.08
C LEU A 44 18.72 -11.04 46.61
N PHE A 45 18.52 -12.22 46.02
CA PHE A 45 18.01 -12.37 44.67
C PHE A 45 16.63 -11.72 44.50
N ASP A 46 15.72 -11.98 45.45
CA ASP A 46 14.37 -11.43 45.43
C ASP A 46 14.33 -9.92 45.74
N ALA A 47 15.23 -9.43 46.59
CA ALA A 47 15.25 -8.03 47.01
C ALA A 47 15.95 -7.09 46.02
N GLU A 48 17.08 -7.52 45.44
CA GLU A 48 17.98 -6.66 44.68
C GLU A 48 17.98 -6.94 43.16
N HIS A 49 17.34 -8.02 42.72
CA HIS A 49 17.23 -8.42 41.31
C HIS A 49 18.57 -8.33 40.54
N PRO A 50 19.56 -9.17 40.90
CA PRO A 50 20.86 -9.16 40.24
C PRO A 50 20.76 -9.53 38.75
N ASP A 51 21.76 -9.12 37.96
CA ASP A 51 21.88 -9.43 36.53
C ASP A 51 22.54 -10.80 36.26
N LEU A 52 23.28 -11.34 37.24
CA LEU A 52 23.92 -12.65 37.17
C LEU A 52 24.17 -13.20 38.59
N VAL A 53 24.04 -14.52 38.75
CA VAL A 53 24.35 -15.21 40.01
C VAL A 53 25.58 -16.10 39.82
N ILE A 54 26.52 -16.02 40.77
CA ILE A 54 27.68 -16.90 40.88
C ILE A 54 27.48 -17.71 42.16
N CYS A 55 27.45 -19.04 42.08
CA CYS A 55 27.25 -19.86 43.27
C CYS A 55 28.25 -21.01 43.38
N ASP A 56 28.66 -21.34 44.60
CA ASP A 56 29.23 -22.66 44.88
C ASP A 56 28.14 -23.73 44.78
N LEU A 57 28.57 -24.94 44.45
CA LEU A 57 27.76 -26.12 44.46
C LEU A 57 27.58 -26.66 45.89
N ARG A 58 28.66 -26.79 46.65
CA ARG A 58 28.67 -27.48 47.94
C ARG A 58 28.54 -26.48 49.09
N MET A 59 27.30 -26.11 49.42
CA MET A 59 27.01 -25.17 50.50
C MET A 59 26.14 -25.78 51.60
N PRO A 60 26.24 -25.32 52.86
CA PRO A 60 25.31 -25.68 53.92
C PRO A 60 23.89 -25.20 53.62
N GLN A 61 22.90 -25.90 54.17
CA GLN A 61 21.46 -25.60 54.13
C GLN A 61 20.77 -25.78 52.77
N MET A 62 21.36 -25.28 51.69
CA MET A 62 20.82 -25.39 50.33
C MET A 62 21.95 -25.54 49.32
N ASP A 63 21.88 -26.60 48.51
CA ASP A 63 22.90 -26.93 47.50
C ASP A 63 22.78 -25.97 46.29
N GLY A 64 23.90 -25.71 45.60
CA GLY A 64 23.92 -24.92 44.38
C GLY A 64 23.03 -25.49 43.26
N LEU A 65 22.84 -26.81 43.18
CA LEU A 65 21.90 -27.40 42.21
C LEU A 65 20.44 -27.02 42.50
N GLU A 66 20.06 -26.97 43.79
CA GLU A 66 18.72 -26.54 44.22
C GLU A 66 18.53 -25.04 43.93
N LEU A 67 19.57 -24.24 44.15
CA LEU A 67 19.56 -22.81 43.84
C LEU A 67 19.34 -22.54 42.34
N ILE A 68 20.05 -23.26 41.45
CA ILE A 68 19.89 -23.09 39.99
C ILE A 68 18.45 -23.39 39.57
N ARG A 69 17.86 -24.48 40.10
CA ARG A 69 16.45 -24.84 39.81
C ARG A 69 15.50 -23.74 40.23
N LEU A 70 15.64 -23.25 41.46
CA LEU A 70 14.80 -22.18 42.00
C LEU A 70 14.91 -20.89 41.17
N ILE A 71 16.13 -20.49 40.82
CA ILE A 71 16.35 -19.27 40.01
C ILE A 71 15.78 -19.47 38.60
N SER A 72 16.02 -20.61 37.96
CA SER A 72 15.52 -20.87 36.60
C SER A 72 14.00 -20.93 36.53
N GLU A 73 13.31 -21.37 37.59
CA GLU A 73 11.85 -21.36 37.68
C GLU A 73 11.28 -19.95 37.85
N ARG A 74 11.99 -19.08 38.58
CA ARG A 74 11.55 -17.70 38.83
C ARG A 74 11.90 -16.75 37.69
N GLN A 75 13.10 -16.87 37.14
CA GLN A 75 13.64 -16.01 36.09
C GLN A 75 14.52 -16.81 35.13
N ALA A 76 13.88 -17.47 34.16
CA ALA A 76 14.53 -18.36 33.20
C ALA A 76 15.67 -17.73 32.37
N ASP A 77 15.66 -16.40 32.20
CA ASP A 77 16.66 -15.68 31.41
C ASP A 77 17.86 -15.18 32.25
N LEU A 78 17.86 -15.40 33.57
CA LEU A 78 18.96 -15.01 34.45
C LEU A 78 20.14 -16.00 34.31
N PRO A 79 21.34 -15.53 33.94
CA PRO A 79 22.51 -16.39 33.91
C PRO A 79 22.97 -16.78 35.32
N VAL A 80 23.24 -18.07 35.52
CA VAL A 80 23.86 -18.60 36.73
C VAL A 80 25.20 -19.25 36.37
N ILE A 81 26.30 -18.84 37.00
CA ILE A 81 27.63 -19.44 36.85
C ILE A 81 27.93 -20.25 38.10
N VAL A 82 28.35 -21.49 37.93
CA VAL A 82 28.74 -22.36 39.06
C VAL A 82 30.24 -22.33 39.22
N VAL A 83 30.72 -22.16 40.45
CA VAL A 83 32.14 -22.19 40.81
C VAL A 83 32.34 -23.19 41.94
N SER A 84 32.88 -24.38 41.66
CA SER A 84 32.94 -25.48 42.64
C SER A 84 34.33 -26.06 42.80
N GLY A 85 34.70 -26.42 44.04
CA GLY A 85 35.93 -27.18 44.32
C GLY A 85 35.79 -28.68 44.12
N ALA A 86 34.57 -29.19 43.93
CA ALA A 86 34.32 -30.62 43.67
C ALA A 86 34.47 -30.90 42.17
N GLY A 87 35.64 -31.39 41.75
CA GLY A 87 35.94 -31.76 40.34
C GLY A 87 35.19 -33.00 39.82
N VAL A 88 33.96 -33.25 40.27
CA VAL A 88 33.15 -34.41 39.89
C VAL A 88 32.38 -34.08 38.60
N MET A 89 32.67 -34.80 37.51
CA MET A 89 32.04 -34.54 36.20
C MET A 89 30.50 -34.65 36.21
N SER A 90 29.91 -35.50 37.05
CA SER A 90 28.44 -35.63 37.13
C SER A 90 27.76 -34.32 37.53
N ASP A 91 28.37 -33.61 38.47
CA ASP A 91 27.80 -32.40 39.06
C ASP A 91 27.86 -31.23 38.07
N ALA A 92 28.96 -31.13 37.30
CA ALA A 92 29.09 -30.14 36.22
C ALA A 92 28.06 -30.38 35.11
N VAL A 93 27.85 -31.65 34.72
CA VAL A 93 26.85 -32.01 33.70
C VAL A 93 25.44 -31.71 34.19
N GLU A 94 25.14 -31.97 35.47
CA GLU A 94 23.83 -31.65 36.04
C GLU A 94 23.59 -30.14 36.10
N ALA A 95 24.55 -29.35 36.57
CA ALA A 95 24.43 -27.89 36.60
C ALA A 95 24.13 -27.28 35.22
N LEU A 96 24.85 -27.70 34.18
CA LEU A 96 24.62 -27.25 32.80
C LEU A 96 23.25 -27.69 32.27
N ARG A 97 22.77 -28.89 32.62
CA ARG A 97 21.42 -29.36 32.26
C ARG A 97 20.32 -28.55 32.91
N LEU A 98 20.56 -28.04 34.12
CA LEU A 98 19.63 -27.17 34.85
C LEU A 98 19.65 -25.72 34.36
N GLY A 99 20.50 -25.39 33.37
CA GLY A 99 20.54 -24.07 32.75
C GLY A 99 21.67 -23.16 33.22
N ALA A 100 22.65 -23.67 33.96
CA ALA A 100 23.85 -22.91 34.28
C ALA A 100 24.53 -22.40 32.99
N ALA A 101 24.91 -21.12 32.99
CA ALA A 101 25.57 -20.46 31.88
C ALA A 101 27.00 -20.97 31.68
N ASP A 102 27.68 -21.31 32.78
CA ASP A 102 29.02 -21.88 32.78
C ASP A 102 29.31 -22.62 34.10
N TYR A 103 30.36 -23.46 34.09
CA TYR A 103 30.85 -24.18 35.26
C TYR A 103 32.38 -24.06 35.35
N LEU A 104 32.87 -23.54 36.46
CA LEU A 104 34.29 -23.31 36.73
C LEU A 104 34.75 -24.10 37.96
N ILE A 105 36.00 -24.59 37.92
CA ILE A 105 36.57 -25.45 38.97
C ILE A 105 37.52 -24.62 39.85
N LYS A 106 37.39 -24.72 41.17
CA LYS A 106 38.33 -24.14 42.15
C LYS A 106 39.59 -25.03 42.27
N PRO A 107 40.79 -24.48 42.53
CA PRO A 107 41.08 -23.05 42.69
C PRO A 107 41.10 -22.31 41.35
N LEU A 108 40.50 -21.11 41.33
CA LEU A 108 40.56 -20.22 40.17
C LEU A 108 41.91 -19.49 40.18
N GLU A 109 42.93 -20.12 39.58
CA GLU A 109 44.28 -19.52 39.46
C GLU A 109 44.28 -18.28 38.56
N ASP A 110 43.39 -18.24 37.56
CA ASP A 110 43.19 -17.13 36.66
C ASP A 110 41.76 -16.57 36.77
N LEU A 111 41.60 -15.52 37.58
CA LEU A 111 40.33 -14.82 37.76
C LEU A 111 39.82 -14.15 36.46
N ALA A 112 40.68 -13.94 35.46
CA ALA A 112 40.26 -13.43 34.16
C ALA A 112 39.35 -14.41 33.41
N MET A 113 39.46 -15.72 33.66
CA MET A 113 38.52 -16.70 33.11
C MET A 113 37.11 -16.50 33.67
N LEU A 114 36.99 -16.24 34.97
CA LEU A 114 35.69 -15.93 35.59
C LEU A 114 35.09 -14.65 35.00
N GLU A 115 35.90 -13.60 34.86
CA GLU A 115 35.45 -12.35 34.23
C GLU A 115 34.95 -12.59 32.80
N HIS A 116 35.67 -13.40 32.01
CA HIS A 116 35.26 -13.75 30.65
C HIS A 116 33.91 -14.47 30.63
N SER A 117 33.72 -15.48 31.50
CA SER A 117 32.46 -16.20 31.61
C SER A 117 31.30 -15.30 32.06
N VAL A 118 31.54 -14.39 33.02
CA VAL A 118 30.56 -13.39 33.49
C VAL A 118 30.14 -12.47 32.35
N ARG A 119 31.08 -11.83 31.65
CA ARG A 119 30.77 -10.92 30.53
C ARG A 119 30.00 -11.64 29.43
N ARG A 120 30.43 -12.84 29.04
CA ARG A 120 29.77 -13.66 28.01
C ARG A 120 28.32 -14.02 28.40
N ALA A 121 28.10 -14.37 29.66
CA ALA A 121 26.77 -14.74 30.16
C ALA A 121 25.83 -13.53 30.21
N LEU A 122 26.32 -12.37 30.67
CA LEU A 122 25.58 -11.10 30.66
C LEU A 122 25.22 -10.66 29.24
N ASP A 123 26.17 -10.68 28.30
CA ASP A 123 25.93 -10.30 26.91
C ASP A 123 24.86 -11.20 26.25
N ARG A 124 24.92 -12.51 26.51
CA ARG A 124 23.94 -13.47 26.00
C ARG A 124 22.54 -13.23 26.59
N SER A 125 22.44 -12.93 27.88
CA SER A 125 21.16 -12.61 28.52
C SER A 125 20.60 -11.29 27.97
N ARG A 126 21.44 -10.26 27.85
CA ARG A 126 21.07 -8.97 27.25
C ARG A 126 20.54 -9.13 25.83
N LEU A 127 21.25 -9.85 24.96
CA LEU A 127 20.82 -10.07 23.58
C LEU A 127 19.47 -10.81 23.50
N ARG A 128 19.22 -11.76 24.40
CA ARG A 128 17.92 -12.45 24.48
C ARG A 128 16.80 -11.51 24.91
N MET A 129 17.02 -10.70 25.94
CA MET A 129 16.05 -9.70 26.40
C MET A 129 15.76 -8.65 25.31
N GLU A 130 16.79 -8.14 24.64
CA GLU A 130 16.63 -7.22 23.51
C GLU A 130 15.85 -7.87 22.36
N ASN A 131 16.17 -9.12 22.00
CA ASN A 131 15.45 -9.83 20.93
C ASN A 131 13.97 -10.03 21.28
N ARG A 132 13.67 -10.43 22.53
CA ARG A 132 12.30 -10.58 23.01
C ARG A 132 11.54 -9.25 22.96
N ARG A 133 12.15 -8.17 23.44
CA ARG A 133 11.57 -6.82 23.38
C ARG A 133 11.31 -6.38 21.94
N TYR A 134 12.26 -6.59 21.03
CA TYR A 134 12.07 -6.26 19.62
C TYR A 134 10.96 -7.07 18.97
N ARG A 135 10.82 -8.36 19.30
CA ARG A 135 9.72 -9.20 18.82
C ARG A 135 8.37 -8.67 19.29
N GLU A 136 8.24 -8.35 20.57
CA GLU A 136 7.01 -7.78 21.12
C GLU A 136 6.67 -6.44 20.45
N GLN A 137 7.65 -5.55 20.30
CA GLN A 137 7.46 -4.27 19.61
C GLN A 137 7.06 -4.44 18.14
N LEU A 138 7.70 -5.37 17.43
CA LEU A 138 7.40 -5.66 16.03
C LEU A 138 6.00 -6.24 15.87
N GLU A 139 5.59 -7.15 16.76
CA GLU A 139 4.24 -7.70 16.76
C GLU A 139 3.19 -6.61 16.99
N THR A 140 3.39 -5.72 17.97
CA THR A 140 2.49 -4.58 18.20
C THR A 140 2.43 -3.66 16.99
N ALA A 141 3.58 -3.23 16.48
CA ALA A 141 3.65 -2.33 15.33
C ALA A 141 3.00 -2.93 14.07
N ASN A 142 3.16 -4.24 13.84
CA ASN A 142 2.55 -4.92 12.70
C ASN A 142 1.02 -5.02 12.86
N ARG A 143 0.53 -5.31 14.07
CA ARG A 143 -0.93 -5.29 14.34
C ARG A 143 -1.53 -3.90 14.10
N ASP A 144 -0.87 -2.85 14.59
CA ASP A 144 -1.35 -1.47 14.43
C ASP A 144 -1.32 -1.03 12.96
N LEU A 145 -0.28 -1.43 12.22
CA LEU A 145 -0.16 -1.17 10.78
C LEU A 145 -1.26 -1.90 10.00
N GLN A 146 -1.48 -3.19 10.28
CA GLN A 146 -2.54 -3.97 9.62
C GLN A 146 -3.93 -3.38 9.89
N ALA A 147 -4.21 -2.95 11.11
CA ALA A 147 -5.46 -2.29 11.45
C ALA A 147 -5.64 -0.97 10.68
N SER A 148 -4.57 -0.18 10.55
CA SER A 148 -4.59 1.07 9.79
C SER A 148 -4.80 0.84 8.29
N LEU A 149 -4.16 -0.20 7.73
CA LEU A 149 -4.36 -0.59 6.34
C LEU A 149 -5.78 -1.06 6.06
N HIS A 150 -6.36 -1.88 6.95
CA HIS A 150 -7.74 -2.35 6.81
C HIS A 150 -8.74 -1.17 6.78
N LEU A 151 -8.57 -0.19 7.67
CA LEU A 151 -9.40 1.01 7.68
C LEU A 151 -9.28 1.79 6.35
N LEU A 152 -8.06 1.97 5.83
CA LEU A 152 -7.85 2.63 4.55
C LEU A 152 -8.49 1.86 3.40
N GLN A 153 -8.42 0.53 3.39
CA GLN A 153 -9.06 -0.30 2.38
C GLN A 153 -10.59 -0.13 2.39
N GLU A 154 -11.22 -0.13 3.58
CA GLU A 154 -12.66 0.12 3.71
C GLU A 154 -13.07 1.49 3.16
N ASP A 155 -12.30 2.54 3.43
CA ASP A 155 -12.55 3.89 2.92
C ASP A 155 -12.42 3.96 1.39
N GLN A 156 -11.39 3.30 0.85
CA GLN A 156 -11.21 3.20 -0.60
C GLN A 156 -12.34 2.41 -1.29
N ASP A 157 -12.77 1.30 -0.71
CA ASP A 157 -13.90 0.51 -1.22
C ASP A 157 -15.22 1.29 -1.17
N ALA A 158 -15.46 2.06 -0.12
CA ALA A 158 -16.60 2.95 -0.02
C ALA A 158 -16.58 4.01 -1.14
N GLY A 159 -15.42 4.62 -1.40
CA GLY A 159 -15.25 5.54 -2.52
C GLY A 159 -15.51 4.87 -3.89
N ARG A 160 -15.04 3.63 -4.07
CA ARG A 160 -15.24 2.87 -5.32
C ARG A 160 -16.72 2.62 -5.54
N GLN A 161 -17.46 2.25 -4.50
CA GLN A 161 -18.90 2.04 -4.59
C GLN A 161 -19.64 3.32 -5.01
N VAL A 162 -19.20 4.48 -4.52
CA VAL A 162 -19.76 5.78 -4.93
C VAL A 162 -19.52 6.03 -6.42
N GLN A 163 -18.31 5.82 -6.92
CA GLN A 163 -18.02 5.96 -8.35
C GLN A 163 -18.85 5.01 -9.21
N MET A 164 -18.93 3.74 -8.83
CA MET A 164 -19.71 2.72 -9.55
C MET A 164 -21.20 3.07 -9.62
N ASN A 165 -21.75 3.67 -8.57
CA ASN A 165 -23.15 4.14 -8.58
C ASN A 165 -23.37 5.39 -9.43
N MET A 166 -22.33 6.15 -9.77
CA MET A 166 -22.41 7.34 -10.63
C MET A 166 -22.30 7.03 -12.12
N LEU A 167 -21.65 5.91 -12.45
CA LEU A 167 -21.51 5.44 -13.82
C LEU A 167 -22.87 5.04 -14.40
N PRO A 168 -23.11 5.28 -15.70
CA PRO A 168 -24.33 4.83 -16.35
C PRO A 168 -24.40 3.30 -16.39
N VAL A 169 -25.58 2.72 -16.59
CA VAL A 169 -25.69 1.26 -16.81
C VAL A 169 -25.10 0.89 -18.17
N THR A 170 -24.43 -0.27 -18.26
CA THR A 170 -23.79 -0.76 -19.49
C THR A 170 -24.16 -2.23 -19.73
N PRO A 171 -24.54 -2.62 -20.97
CA PRO A 171 -24.84 -1.76 -22.12
C PRO A 171 -26.15 -0.96 -21.95
N CYS A 172 -26.21 0.24 -22.51
CA CYS A 172 -27.41 1.08 -22.55
C CYS A 172 -27.79 1.42 -24.00
N SER A 173 -29.06 1.23 -24.35
CA SER A 173 -29.58 1.64 -25.66
C SER A 173 -30.36 2.94 -25.53
N LEU A 174 -29.95 3.97 -26.27
CA LEU A 174 -30.62 5.25 -26.42
C LEU A 174 -31.09 5.36 -27.87
N ASP A 175 -32.36 5.03 -28.10
CA ASP A 175 -32.99 4.94 -29.43
C ASP A 175 -32.23 3.94 -30.35
N GLU A 176 -31.60 4.41 -31.43
CA GLU A 176 -30.83 3.58 -32.36
C GLU A 176 -29.35 3.40 -31.95
N PHE A 177 -28.91 4.06 -30.88
CA PHE A 177 -27.53 4.06 -30.43
C PHE A 177 -27.35 3.15 -29.21
N GLN A 178 -26.33 2.31 -29.25
CA GLN A 178 -25.94 1.47 -28.12
C GLN A 178 -24.61 1.95 -27.54
N PHE A 179 -24.63 2.27 -26.26
CA PHE A 179 -23.45 2.67 -25.48
C PHE A 179 -23.03 1.51 -24.59
N ALA A 180 -21.76 1.14 -24.67
CA ALA A 180 -21.16 0.16 -23.79
C ALA A 180 -19.81 0.70 -23.32
N HIS A 181 -19.57 0.63 -22.02
CA HIS A 181 -18.29 1.02 -21.45
C HIS A 181 -17.76 -0.06 -20.49
N GLN A 182 -16.47 0.03 -20.21
CA GLN A 182 -15.79 -0.73 -19.17
C GLN A 182 -14.72 0.18 -18.55
N ILE A 183 -14.53 0.06 -17.24
CA ILE A 183 -13.44 0.72 -16.51
C ILE A 183 -12.72 -0.35 -15.69
N ILE A 184 -11.40 -0.35 -15.79
CA ILE A 184 -10.48 -1.21 -15.05
C ILE A 184 -9.53 -0.27 -14.30
N PRO A 185 -9.77 -0.03 -13.00
CA PRO A 185 -8.89 0.82 -12.22
C PRO A 185 -7.56 0.10 -11.91
N SER A 186 -6.47 0.86 -11.89
CA SER A 186 -5.13 0.44 -11.45
C SER A 186 -5.06 0.20 -9.94
N LEU A 187 -5.92 0.88 -9.18
CA LEU A 187 -6.06 0.77 -7.73
C LEU A 187 -7.54 0.58 -7.36
N TYR A 188 -7.95 1.04 -6.17
CA TYR A 188 -9.35 1.00 -5.73
C TYR A 188 -10.23 2.03 -6.45
N LEU A 189 -9.69 3.22 -6.72
CA LEU A 189 -10.40 4.36 -7.31
C LEU A 189 -9.78 4.75 -8.64
N SER A 190 -10.64 5.02 -9.62
CA SER A 190 -10.26 5.42 -10.96
C SER A 190 -10.23 6.95 -11.09
N GLY A 191 -9.18 7.48 -11.71
CA GLY A 191 -9.15 8.81 -12.31
C GLY A 191 -9.96 8.87 -13.60
N ASP A 192 -10.12 7.74 -14.28
CA ASP A 192 -10.96 7.66 -15.47
C ASP A 192 -12.45 7.65 -15.13
N PHE A 193 -13.22 8.38 -15.93
CA PHE A 193 -14.66 8.48 -15.80
C PHE A 193 -15.36 8.59 -17.14
N VAL A 194 -16.49 7.89 -17.26
CA VAL A 194 -17.31 7.86 -18.46
C VAL A 194 -18.75 8.18 -18.12
N ASP A 195 -19.40 8.98 -18.96
CA ASP A 195 -20.82 9.26 -18.82
C ASP A 195 -21.47 9.50 -20.17
N TYR A 196 -22.73 9.12 -20.26
CA TYR A 196 -23.58 9.37 -21.42
C TYR A 196 -25.01 9.57 -20.98
N PHE A 197 -25.66 10.57 -21.56
CA PHE A 197 -26.97 11.04 -21.12
C PHE A 197 -27.75 11.70 -22.25
N ARG A 198 -29.07 11.72 -22.11
CA ARG A 198 -29.97 12.39 -23.04
C ARG A 198 -30.11 13.88 -22.69
N VAL A 199 -29.70 14.75 -23.62
CA VAL A 199 -29.78 16.22 -23.45
C VAL A 199 -31.24 16.67 -23.57
N ASP A 200 -31.88 16.30 -24.67
CA ASP A 200 -33.29 16.53 -25.01
C ASP A 200 -33.85 15.41 -25.91
N GLU A 201 -34.97 15.64 -26.60
CA GLU A 201 -35.62 14.63 -27.45
C GLU A 201 -34.81 14.23 -28.68
N HIS A 202 -33.82 15.04 -29.10
CA HIS A 202 -33.07 14.84 -30.35
C HIS A 202 -31.55 14.79 -30.16
N ARG A 203 -31.06 15.07 -28.96
CA ARG A 203 -29.62 15.17 -28.68
C ARG A 203 -29.17 14.24 -27.55
N ILE A 204 -28.09 13.49 -27.82
CA ILE A 204 -27.43 12.61 -26.86
C ILE A 204 -26.02 13.15 -26.60
N GLY A 205 -25.66 13.37 -25.34
CA GLY A 205 -24.32 13.76 -24.91
C GLY A 205 -23.56 12.57 -24.35
N PHE A 206 -22.26 12.51 -24.61
CA PHE A 206 -21.36 11.55 -23.99
C PHE A 206 -19.98 12.18 -23.77
N TYR A 207 -19.23 11.66 -22.81
CA TYR A 207 -17.83 12.01 -22.67
C TYR A 207 -17.03 10.88 -22.03
N LEU A 208 -15.73 10.88 -22.34
CA LEU A 208 -14.70 10.15 -21.62
C LEU A 208 -13.73 11.17 -21.02
N ALA A 209 -13.43 11.01 -19.74
CA ALA A 209 -12.51 11.85 -19.00
C ALA A 209 -11.46 10.97 -18.34
N ASP A 210 -10.22 11.40 -18.41
CA ASP A 210 -9.08 10.83 -17.71
C ASP A 210 -8.44 11.96 -16.88
N VAL A 211 -8.30 11.72 -15.58
CA VAL A 211 -7.75 12.70 -14.63
C VAL A 211 -6.30 12.37 -14.35
N SER A 212 -5.44 13.39 -14.37
CA SER A 212 -4.00 13.22 -14.15
C SER A 212 -3.66 12.47 -12.85
N GLY A 213 -3.08 11.28 -13.02
CA GLY A 213 -2.66 10.37 -11.96
C GLY A 213 -3.82 9.68 -11.24
N HIS A 214 -3.50 8.68 -10.44
CA HIS A 214 -4.49 7.77 -9.84
C HIS A 214 -4.80 8.06 -8.35
N GLY A 215 -5.83 7.41 -7.82
CA GLY A 215 -6.19 7.39 -6.38
C GLY A 215 -7.26 8.41 -5.95
N ALA A 216 -7.34 8.66 -4.63
CA ALA A 216 -8.44 9.43 -4.05
C ALA A 216 -8.58 10.87 -4.60
N SER A 217 -7.46 11.54 -4.87
CA SER A 217 -7.49 12.93 -5.37
C SER A 217 -8.08 13.06 -6.77
N SER A 218 -7.80 12.10 -7.67
CA SER A 218 -8.39 12.07 -9.01
C SER A 218 -9.85 11.62 -8.96
N ALA A 219 -10.19 10.70 -8.07
CA ALA A 219 -11.58 10.29 -7.84
C ALA A 219 -12.52 11.44 -7.44
N PHE A 220 -12.06 12.41 -6.65
CA PHE A 220 -12.87 13.59 -6.35
C PHE A 220 -13.15 14.45 -7.59
N VAL A 221 -12.21 14.52 -8.53
CA VAL A 221 -12.40 15.25 -9.79
C VAL A 221 -13.48 14.56 -10.62
N THR A 222 -13.53 13.23 -10.69
CA THR A 222 -14.58 12.52 -11.45
C THR A 222 -15.98 12.80 -10.90
N VAL A 223 -16.13 12.87 -9.58
CA VAL A 223 -17.38 13.29 -8.92
C VAL A 223 -17.76 14.73 -9.28
N LEU A 224 -16.79 15.65 -9.30
CA LEU A 224 -17.01 17.03 -9.70
C LEU A 224 -17.43 17.15 -11.16
N LEU A 225 -16.81 16.37 -12.06
CA LEU A 225 -17.17 16.31 -13.48
C LEU A 225 -18.62 15.88 -13.66
N LYS A 226 -19.05 14.80 -12.98
CA LYS A 226 -20.44 14.35 -12.99
C LYS A 226 -21.41 15.42 -12.49
N PHE A 227 -21.06 16.10 -11.40
CA PHE A 227 -21.87 17.17 -10.84
C PHE A 227 -22.00 18.36 -11.81
N MET A 228 -20.88 18.83 -12.38
CA MET A 228 -20.85 19.98 -13.29
C MET A 228 -21.63 19.71 -14.58
N THR A 229 -21.43 18.54 -15.20
CA THR A 229 -22.12 18.13 -16.42
C THR A 229 -23.62 17.97 -16.19
N THR A 230 -24.02 17.32 -15.09
CA THR A 230 -25.43 17.18 -14.70
C THR A 230 -26.07 18.55 -14.43
N ARG A 231 -25.36 19.45 -13.74
CA ARG A 231 -25.85 20.80 -13.47
C ARG A 231 -26.08 21.61 -14.76
N LEU A 232 -25.13 21.58 -15.70
CA LEU A 232 -25.27 22.23 -17.00
C LEU A 232 -26.48 21.70 -17.78
N LEU A 233 -26.74 20.39 -17.72
CA LEU A 233 -27.91 19.76 -18.30
C LEU A 233 -29.22 20.38 -17.76
N TYR A 234 -29.33 20.49 -16.43
CA TYR A 234 -30.52 21.07 -15.78
C TYR A 234 -30.70 22.56 -16.09
N GLU A 235 -29.61 23.33 -16.14
CA GLU A 235 -29.65 24.76 -16.48
C GLU A 235 -30.03 25.00 -17.95
N SER A 236 -29.59 24.09 -18.84
CA SER A 236 -29.98 24.09 -20.25
C SER A 236 -31.49 23.83 -20.43
N ARG A 237 -32.04 22.82 -19.75
CA ARG A 237 -33.49 22.51 -19.79
C ARG A 237 -34.38 23.64 -19.26
N ARG A 238 -33.86 24.48 -18.37
CA ARG A 238 -34.55 25.68 -17.85
C ARG A 238 -34.37 26.92 -18.73
N GLY A 239 -33.69 26.80 -19.87
CA GLY A 239 -33.50 27.88 -20.84
C GLY A 239 -32.54 28.99 -20.39
N ARG A 240 -31.67 28.73 -19.40
CA ARG A 240 -30.83 29.77 -18.76
C ARG A 240 -29.34 29.78 -19.17
N ALA A 241 -28.79 28.69 -19.69
CA ALA A 241 -27.33 28.59 -19.89
C ALA A 241 -26.87 28.34 -21.34
N LEU A 242 -27.40 27.32 -22.06
CA LEU A 242 -26.81 26.86 -23.33
C LEU A 242 -27.90 26.43 -24.33
N ARG A 243 -28.39 27.34 -25.18
CA ARG A 243 -29.40 26.99 -26.20
C ARG A 243 -28.91 25.93 -27.20
N ALA A 244 -27.61 25.91 -27.50
CA ALA A 244 -27.02 25.01 -28.50
C ALA A 244 -26.27 23.79 -27.91
N PHE A 245 -25.98 23.77 -26.59
CA PHE A 245 -25.23 22.72 -25.90
C PHE A 245 -23.99 22.24 -26.69
N LYS A 246 -23.09 23.17 -27.02
CA LYS A 246 -21.88 22.86 -27.79
C LYS A 246 -20.81 22.21 -26.90
N PRO A 247 -20.14 21.13 -27.34
CA PRO A 247 -19.11 20.46 -26.55
C PRO A 247 -17.98 21.41 -26.08
N SER A 248 -17.52 22.32 -26.93
CA SER A 248 -16.47 23.30 -26.58
C SER A 248 -16.85 24.23 -25.41
N GLU A 249 -18.12 24.64 -25.34
CA GLU A 249 -18.63 25.52 -24.28
C GLU A 249 -18.73 24.76 -22.95
N VAL A 250 -19.05 23.46 -23.02
CA VAL A 250 -19.04 22.56 -21.85
C VAL A 250 -17.60 22.40 -21.33
N LEU A 251 -16.62 22.17 -22.21
CA LEU A 251 -15.21 22.08 -21.81
C LEU A 251 -14.69 23.38 -21.19
N ASP A 252 -15.04 24.56 -21.73
CA ASP A 252 -14.67 25.86 -21.12
C ASP A 252 -15.29 26.02 -19.73
N HIS A 253 -16.55 25.63 -19.53
CA HIS A 253 -17.20 25.67 -18.22
C HIS A 253 -16.50 24.75 -17.22
N ILE A 254 -16.17 23.51 -17.63
CA ILE A 254 -15.44 22.55 -16.81
C ILE A 254 -14.05 23.10 -16.46
N ASN A 255 -13.31 23.63 -17.44
CA ASN A 255 -11.99 24.23 -17.27
C ASN A 255 -11.98 25.29 -16.15
N ARG A 256 -12.89 26.26 -16.23
CA ARG A 256 -12.99 27.34 -15.23
C ARG A 256 -13.37 26.80 -13.85
N GLY A 257 -14.27 25.82 -13.78
CA GLY A 257 -14.66 25.21 -12.51
C GLY A 257 -13.49 24.50 -11.84
N LEU A 258 -12.77 23.66 -12.58
CA LEU A 258 -11.61 22.92 -12.06
C LEU A 258 -10.50 23.86 -11.57
N ILE A 259 -10.17 24.90 -12.34
CA ILE A 259 -9.17 25.91 -11.95
C ILE A 259 -9.57 26.60 -10.64
N ASN A 260 -10.84 26.96 -10.49
CA ASN A 260 -11.34 27.62 -9.28
C ASN A 260 -11.30 26.72 -8.04
N CYS A 261 -11.45 25.41 -8.22
CA CYS A 261 -11.39 24.45 -7.12
C CYS A 261 -9.96 24.22 -6.59
N LYS A 262 -8.91 24.61 -7.35
CA LYS A 262 -7.49 24.53 -6.94
C LYS A 262 -7.04 23.13 -6.47
N LEU A 263 -7.56 22.06 -7.07
CA LEU A 263 -7.12 20.69 -6.75
C LEU A 263 -5.71 20.38 -7.27
N GLY A 264 -5.14 21.21 -8.15
CA GLY A 264 -3.83 20.96 -8.76
C GLY A 264 -3.82 19.74 -9.70
N LYS A 265 -5.00 19.32 -10.15
CA LYS A 265 -5.23 18.21 -11.09
C LYS A 265 -5.75 18.77 -12.41
N HIS A 266 -5.36 18.16 -13.51
CA HIS A 266 -5.92 18.43 -14.83
C HIS A 266 -6.58 17.17 -15.39
N VAL A 267 -7.41 17.34 -16.40
CA VAL A 267 -8.22 16.26 -16.98
C VAL A 267 -8.05 16.28 -18.48
N THR A 268 -7.72 15.15 -19.07
CA THR A 268 -7.88 14.95 -20.51
C THR A 268 -9.33 14.53 -20.75
N MET A 269 -10.01 15.21 -21.66
CA MET A 269 -11.43 14.94 -21.90
C MET A 269 -11.75 14.92 -23.37
N LEU A 270 -12.71 14.08 -23.71
CA LEU A 270 -13.42 14.18 -24.97
C LEU A 270 -14.91 14.24 -24.72
N GLY A 271 -15.54 15.31 -25.19
CA GLY A 271 -16.99 15.48 -25.15
C GLY A 271 -17.58 15.40 -26.54
N GLY A 272 -18.69 14.66 -26.67
CA GLY A 272 -19.46 14.54 -27.90
C GLY A 272 -20.94 14.77 -27.67
N VAL A 273 -21.61 15.38 -28.65
CA VAL A 273 -23.06 15.55 -28.71
C VAL A 273 -23.54 15.10 -30.08
N ILE A 274 -24.41 14.10 -30.11
CA ILE A 274 -25.02 13.55 -31.30
C ILE A 274 -26.36 14.24 -31.52
N ASP A 275 -26.54 14.85 -32.69
CA ASP A 275 -27.82 15.36 -33.18
C ASP A 275 -28.49 14.27 -34.03
N GLN A 276 -29.60 13.72 -33.56
CA GLN A 276 -30.34 12.65 -34.22
C GLN A 276 -31.13 13.11 -35.44
N GLU A 277 -31.58 14.36 -35.49
CA GLU A 277 -32.33 14.88 -36.65
C GLU A 277 -31.42 15.09 -37.84
N ARG A 278 -30.21 15.60 -37.59
CA ARG A 278 -29.21 15.88 -38.63
C ARG A 278 -28.27 14.71 -38.88
N ASN A 279 -28.26 13.74 -37.96
CA ASN A 279 -27.32 12.62 -37.96
C ASN A 279 -25.84 13.08 -37.96
N VAL A 280 -25.54 14.10 -37.16
CA VAL A 280 -24.21 14.72 -37.04
C VAL A 280 -23.70 14.54 -35.61
N LEU A 281 -22.42 14.15 -35.49
CA LEU A 281 -21.68 14.19 -34.24
C LEU A 281 -20.90 15.51 -34.16
N HIS A 282 -21.22 16.30 -33.14
CA HIS A 282 -20.41 17.44 -32.69
C HIS A 282 -19.48 16.96 -31.58
N TYR A 283 -18.17 17.12 -31.72
CA TYR A 283 -17.22 16.72 -30.67
C TYR A 283 -16.14 17.78 -30.43
N SER A 284 -15.59 17.77 -29.22
CA SER A 284 -14.49 18.62 -28.81
C SER A 284 -13.53 17.83 -27.93
N ILE A 285 -12.24 18.12 -28.09
CA ILE A 285 -11.14 17.39 -27.47
C ILE A 285 -10.37 18.36 -26.59
N GLY A 286 -10.18 17.98 -25.33
CA GLY A 286 -9.36 18.69 -24.35
C GLY A 286 -8.15 17.84 -23.94
N GLY A 287 -7.14 17.77 -24.81
CA GLY A 287 -5.88 17.07 -24.53
C GLY A 287 -5.96 15.54 -24.49
N HIS A 288 -7.07 14.95 -24.94
CA HIS A 288 -7.29 13.50 -24.88
C HIS A 288 -6.42 12.72 -25.87
N LEU A 289 -5.81 11.64 -25.37
CA LEU A 289 -5.00 10.69 -26.12
C LEU A 289 -5.28 9.28 -25.58
N PRO A 290 -5.38 8.23 -26.41
CA PRO A 290 -5.39 8.24 -27.88
C PRO A 290 -6.61 8.93 -28.50
N MET A 291 -6.49 9.34 -29.77
CA MET A 291 -7.59 9.94 -30.51
C MET A 291 -8.73 8.92 -30.72
N PRO A 292 -10.00 9.36 -30.85
CA PRO A 292 -11.12 8.45 -31.05
C PRO A 292 -11.03 7.75 -32.40
N VAL A 293 -11.42 6.49 -32.42
CA VAL A 293 -11.42 5.69 -33.64
C VAL A 293 -12.84 5.44 -34.10
N LEU A 294 -13.16 5.89 -35.31
CA LEU A 294 -14.39 5.60 -36.01
C LEU A 294 -14.18 4.39 -36.92
N TYR A 295 -14.95 3.35 -36.69
CA TYR A 295 -15.05 2.15 -37.52
C TYR A 295 -16.35 2.18 -38.32
N ALA A 296 -16.24 2.18 -39.65
CA ALA A 296 -17.38 2.11 -40.56
C ALA A 296 -16.99 1.36 -41.84
N ASN A 297 -17.89 0.54 -42.38
CA ASN A 297 -17.71 -0.19 -43.64
C ASN A 297 -16.38 -0.99 -43.72
N GLY A 298 -15.93 -1.59 -42.61
CA GLY A 298 -14.69 -2.38 -42.57
C GLY A 298 -13.39 -1.57 -42.45
N ALA A 299 -13.47 -0.24 -42.39
CA ALA A 299 -12.33 0.65 -42.20
C ALA A 299 -12.37 1.35 -40.84
N ALA A 300 -11.23 1.40 -40.14
CA ALA A 300 -11.05 2.15 -38.90
C ALA A 300 -10.18 3.38 -39.17
N ARG A 301 -10.61 4.56 -38.74
CA ARG A 301 -9.87 5.82 -38.87
C ARG A 301 -9.94 6.64 -37.59
N TYR A 302 -8.88 7.39 -37.31
CA TYR A 302 -8.90 8.38 -36.24
C TYR A 302 -9.77 9.58 -36.60
N LEU A 303 -10.44 10.16 -35.60
CA LEU A 303 -11.01 11.49 -35.72
C LEU A 303 -9.90 12.54 -35.63
N GLU A 304 -10.10 13.67 -36.30
CA GLU A 304 -9.17 14.79 -36.26
C GLU A 304 -9.56 15.75 -35.14
N GLY A 305 -8.57 16.32 -34.46
CA GLY A 305 -8.84 17.36 -33.48
C GLY A 305 -7.66 17.59 -32.55
N LYS A 306 -7.64 18.76 -31.94
CA LYS A 306 -6.64 19.13 -30.96
C LYS A 306 -7.28 19.99 -29.89
N GLY A 307 -6.75 19.90 -28.68
CA GLY A 307 -7.06 20.84 -27.62
C GLY A 307 -6.11 20.66 -26.45
N LEU A 308 -6.10 21.64 -25.57
CA LEU A 308 -5.28 21.62 -24.36
C LEU A 308 -5.99 20.82 -23.25
N PRO A 309 -5.25 20.22 -22.30
CA PRO A 309 -5.85 19.58 -21.13
C PRO A 309 -6.74 20.54 -20.34
N VAL A 310 -7.87 20.01 -19.86
CA VAL A 310 -8.90 20.76 -19.13
C VAL A 310 -8.47 20.94 -17.68
N GLY A 311 -8.65 22.15 -17.14
CA GLY A 311 -8.31 22.50 -15.76
C GLY A 311 -6.86 22.96 -15.56
N LEU A 312 -6.04 23.02 -16.61
CA LEU A 312 -4.63 23.42 -16.53
C LEU A 312 -4.38 24.88 -16.92
N PHE A 313 -5.03 25.37 -17.98
CA PHE A 313 -4.79 26.71 -18.53
C PHE A 313 -6.04 27.59 -18.45
N VAL A 314 -5.90 28.78 -17.88
CA VAL A 314 -6.98 29.77 -17.76
C VAL A 314 -7.52 30.22 -19.12
N GLU A 315 -6.63 30.34 -20.11
CA GLU A 315 -6.94 30.82 -21.46
C GLU A 315 -7.13 29.67 -22.47
N ALA A 316 -7.41 28.45 -22.01
CA ALA A 316 -7.64 27.31 -22.90
C ALA A 316 -8.84 27.56 -23.83
N THR A 317 -8.60 27.46 -25.14
CA THR A 317 -9.64 27.52 -26.17
C THR A 317 -9.90 26.15 -26.74
N TYR A 318 -11.17 25.74 -26.78
CA TYR A 318 -11.61 24.45 -27.32
C TYR A 318 -12.35 24.66 -28.63
N GLU A 319 -12.01 23.87 -29.65
CA GLU A 319 -12.67 23.87 -30.96
C GLU A 319 -13.75 22.79 -31.03
N ASN A 320 -14.81 23.03 -31.82
CA ASN A 320 -15.77 21.99 -32.16
C ASN A 320 -15.48 21.46 -33.55
N TYR A 321 -15.56 20.14 -33.68
CA TYR A 321 -15.48 19.43 -34.93
C TYR A 321 -16.81 18.74 -35.19
N ASP A 322 -17.22 18.76 -36.45
CA ASP A 322 -18.50 18.21 -36.89
C ASP A 322 -18.22 17.08 -37.90
N ILE A 323 -18.87 15.94 -37.70
CA ILE A 323 -18.77 14.81 -38.62
C ILE A 323 -20.16 14.18 -38.84
N GLU A 324 -20.49 13.91 -40.10
CA GLU A 324 -21.70 13.15 -40.44
C GLU A 324 -21.51 11.68 -40.06
N LEU A 325 -22.50 11.13 -39.33
CA LEU A 325 -22.46 9.75 -38.86
C LEU A 325 -22.98 8.79 -39.93
N PRO A 326 -22.23 7.73 -40.28
CA PRO A 326 -22.73 6.68 -41.19
C PRO A 326 -23.98 5.96 -40.65
N GLU A 327 -24.71 5.26 -41.52
CA GLU A 327 -25.88 4.45 -41.10
C GLU A 327 -25.51 3.27 -40.20
N SER A 328 -24.30 2.71 -40.37
CA SER A 328 -23.70 1.68 -39.53
C SER A 328 -22.27 2.09 -39.15
N PHE A 329 -22.02 2.26 -37.85
CA PHE A 329 -20.71 2.67 -37.35
C PHE A 329 -20.48 2.23 -35.90
N SER A 330 -19.20 2.13 -35.53
CA SER A 330 -18.74 2.09 -34.14
C SER A 330 -17.77 3.23 -33.90
N LEU A 331 -17.95 3.96 -32.80
CA LEU A 331 -17.01 4.95 -32.29
C LEU A 331 -16.42 4.41 -30.99
N THR A 332 -15.10 4.27 -30.95
CA THR A 332 -14.37 3.78 -29.78
C THR A 332 -13.51 4.90 -29.19
N LEU A 333 -13.65 5.10 -27.89
CA LEU A 333 -12.91 6.04 -27.04
C LEU A 333 -12.15 5.25 -25.99
N LEU A 334 -10.90 5.61 -25.75
CA LEU A 334 -9.97 4.88 -24.90
C LEU A 334 -9.16 5.89 -24.09
N SER A 335 -8.93 5.62 -22.80
CA SER A 335 -7.94 6.37 -22.03
C SER A 335 -6.50 5.98 -22.41
N ASP A 336 -5.54 6.76 -21.93
CA ASP A 336 -4.12 6.59 -22.23
C ASP A 336 -3.54 5.29 -21.63
N GLY A 337 -4.12 4.77 -20.54
CA GLY A 337 -3.73 3.49 -19.95
C GLY A 337 -3.79 2.31 -20.93
N ILE A 338 -4.59 2.38 -22.01
CA ILE A 338 -4.58 1.34 -23.03
C ILE A 338 -3.25 1.27 -23.80
N LEU A 339 -2.54 2.39 -23.91
CA LEU A 339 -1.30 2.47 -24.68
C LEU A 339 -0.21 1.61 -24.05
N ASP A 340 -0.26 1.36 -22.74
CA ASP A 340 0.71 0.49 -22.06
C ASP A 340 0.53 -0.99 -22.43
N LEU A 341 -0.68 -1.41 -22.81
CA LEU A 341 -0.97 -2.77 -23.26
C LEU A 341 -0.62 -3.02 -24.73
N LEU A 342 -0.44 -1.95 -25.51
CA LEU A 342 -0.20 -2.09 -26.95
C LEU A 342 1.24 -2.50 -27.26
N PRO A 343 1.45 -3.41 -28.23
CA PRO A 343 2.78 -3.76 -28.69
C PRO A 343 3.43 -2.60 -29.44
N GLY A 344 4.66 -2.24 -29.08
CA GLY A 344 5.44 -1.18 -29.73
C GLY A 344 6.43 -0.52 -28.76
N GLU A 345 7.60 -0.10 -29.26
CA GLU A 345 8.63 0.55 -28.42
C GLU A 345 8.37 2.04 -28.25
N THR A 346 7.69 2.68 -29.21
CA THR A 346 7.36 4.12 -29.15
C THR A 346 5.86 4.37 -29.10
N LEU A 347 5.46 5.50 -28.52
CA LEU A 347 4.07 5.97 -28.48
C LEU A 347 3.44 6.00 -29.88
N LYS A 348 4.21 6.43 -30.89
CA LYS A 348 3.74 6.51 -32.28
C LYS A 348 3.46 5.13 -32.89
N ASP A 349 4.28 4.13 -32.56
CA ASP A 349 4.07 2.77 -33.06
C ASP A 349 2.82 2.13 -32.43
N LYS A 350 2.64 2.36 -31.12
CA LYS A 350 1.46 1.93 -30.36
C LYS A 350 0.18 2.54 -30.92
N GLU A 351 0.17 3.85 -31.17
CA GLU A 351 -0.96 4.53 -31.81
C GLU A 351 -1.24 4.02 -33.24
N ALA A 352 -0.19 3.81 -34.06
CA ALA A 352 -0.38 3.34 -35.43
C ALA A 352 -1.07 1.95 -35.51
N GLY A 353 -0.88 1.10 -34.49
CA GLY A 353 -1.48 -0.23 -34.42
C GLY A 353 -2.95 -0.27 -33.99
N LEU A 354 -3.42 0.73 -33.23
CA LEU A 354 -4.73 0.69 -32.57
C LEU A 354 -5.93 0.61 -33.53
N PRO A 355 -5.99 1.34 -34.67
CA PRO A 355 -7.08 1.15 -35.64
C PRO A 355 -7.12 -0.26 -36.23
N GLY A 356 -5.96 -0.92 -36.36
CA GLY A 356 -5.85 -2.30 -36.82
C GLY A 356 -6.49 -3.28 -35.84
N LEU A 357 -6.24 -3.11 -34.54
CA LEU A 357 -6.84 -3.91 -33.48
C LEU A 357 -8.34 -3.71 -33.36
N ILE A 358 -8.83 -2.47 -33.50
CA ILE A 358 -10.27 -2.17 -33.46
C ILE A 358 -11.00 -2.82 -34.65
N ARG A 359 -10.36 -2.88 -35.82
CA ARG A 359 -10.88 -3.61 -36.97
C ARG A 359 -10.93 -5.12 -36.72
N GLU A 360 -9.90 -5.70 -36.10
CA GLU A 360 -9.86 -7.13 -35.74
C GLU A 360 -10.93 -7.49 -34.69
N ALA A 361 -11.18 -6.58 -33.74
CA ALA A 361 -12.24 -6.67 -32.74
C ALA A 361 -13.67 -6.47 -33.32
N GLY A 362 -13.80 -6.13 -34.60
CA GLY A 362 -15.08 -5.86 -35.26
C GLY A 362 -15.80 -4.60 -34.72
N GLY A 363 -15.09 -3.71 -34.02
CA GLY A 363 -15.65 -2.49 -33.45
C GLY A 363 -16.64 -2.72 -32.29
N THR A 364 -16.61 -3.88 -31.63
CA THR A 364 -17.46 -4.18 -30.47
C THR A 364 -16.67 -4.21 -29.17
N LEU A 365 -17.29 -3.83 -28.05
CA LEU A 365 -16.63 -3.87 -26.73
C LEU A 365 -16.13 -5.28 -26.38
N VAL A 366 -16.94 -6.31 -26.66
CA VAL A 366 -16.58 -7.72 -26.37
C VAL A 366 -15.40 -8.18 -27.23
N GLY A 367 -15.35 -7.76 -28.49
CA GLY A 367 -14.20 -8.02 -29.36
C GLY A 367 -12.93 -7.35 -28.84
N LEU A 368 -13.03 -6.10 -28.40
CA LEU A 368 -11.91 -5.34 -27.84
C LEU A 368 -11.38 -5.97 -26.56
N GLN A 369 -12.27 -6.42 -25.66
CA GLN A 369 -11.89 -7.16 -24.45
C GLN A 369 -11.05 -8.40 -24.77
N ARG A 370 -11.44 -9.16 -25.80
CA ARG A 370 -10.72 -10.38 -26.20
C ARG A 370 -9.37 -10.05 -26.84
N VAL A 371 -9.32 -9.06 -27.73
CA VAL A 371 -8.10 -8.70 -28.47
C VAL A 371 -7.06 -8.07 -27.54
N LEU A 372 -7.50 -7.26 -26.58
CA LEU A 372 -6.64 -6.55 -25.63
C LEU A 372 -6.35 -7.34 -24.35
N GLY A 373 -6.93 -8.54 -24.20
CA GLY A 373 -6.66 -9.42 -23.04
C GLY A 373 -7.12 -8.84 -21.70
N LEU A 374 -8.15 -7.98 -21.70
CA LEU A 374 -8.56 -7.18 -20.53
C LEU A 374 -9.18 -7.99 -19.37
N ALA A 375 -9.36 -9.30 -19.54
CA ALA A 375 -9.99 -10.18 -18.55
C ALA A 375 -9.02 -10.72 -17.49
N ASP A 376 -7.71 -10.74 -17.76
CA ASP A 376 -6.69 -11.41 -16.92
C ASP A 376 -5.67 -10.43 -16.33
N LEU A 377 -5.98 -9.12 -16.30
CA LEU A 377 -5.06 -8.07 -15.86
C LEU A 377 -5.24 -7.76 -14.38
N GLU A 378 -4.24 -8.11 -13.55
CA GLU A 378 -4.26 -7.88 -12.10
C GLU A 378 -3.54 -6.59 -11.67
N ASP A 379 -2.46 -6.18 -12.34
CA ASP A 379 -1.65 -5.00 -11.97
C ASP A 379 -1.38 -4.11 -13.19
N MET A 380 -1.95 -2.90 -13.20
CA MET A 380 -1.73 -1.89 -14.24
C MET A 380 -1.05 -0.63 -13.69
N PRO A 381 -0.15 -0.01 -14.47
CA PRO A 381 0.49 1.25 -14.09
C PRO A 381 -0.48 2.44 -14.07
N ASP A 382 -1.54 2.40 -14.88
CA ASP A 382 -2.55 3.46 -14.97
C ASP A 382 -3.97 2.89 -15.17
N ASP A 383 -4.97 3.75 -14.97
CA ASP A 383 -6.38 3.40 -15.14
C ASP A 383 -6.73 3.18 -16.62
N ILE A 384 -7.61 2.21 -16.89
CA ILE A 384 -8.06 1.91 -18.25
C ILE A 384 -9.57 2.09 -18.34
N ALA A 385 -10.01 2.97 -19.22
CA ALA A 385 -11.40 3.17 -19.54
C ALA A 385 -11.65 3.09 -21.05
N LEU A 386 -12.72 2.39 -21.39
CA LEU A 386 -13.16 2.18 -22.77
C LEU A 386 -14.63 2.57 -22.88
N LEU A 387 -14.97 3.38 -23.87
CA LEU A 387 -16.34 3.69 -24.26
C LEU A 387 -16.53 3.36 -25.74
N VAL A 388 -17.48 2.48 -26.02
CA VAL A 388 -17.87 2.06 -27.37
C VAL A 388 -19.31 2.49 -27.61
N LEU A 389 -19.49 3.27 -28.66
CA LEU A 389 -20.78 3.66 -29.20
C LEU A 389 -21.00 2.93 -30.53
N SER A 390 -22.05 2.14 -30.63
CA SER A 390 -22.42 1.45 -31.88
C SER A 390 -23.81 1.85 -32.37
N ARG A 391 -23.98 1.85 -33.69
CA ARG A 391 -25.26 1.95 -34.37
C ARG A 391 -25.31 0.92 -35.50
N ASN A 392 -26.36 0.10 -35.51
CA ASN A 392 -26.61 -0.89 -36.57
C ASN A 392 -25.41 -1.79 -36.93
N LEU A 393 -24.61 -2.18 -35.94
CA LEU A 393 -23.59 -3.22 -36.09
C LEU A 393 -24.21 -4.56 -35.72
N ALA A 394 -24.15 -5.51 -36.66
CA ALA A 394 -24.68 -6.86 -36.52
C ALA A 394 -23.77 -7.76 -35.67
#